data_AF-A0A1W1XPR0-F1
#
_entry.id   AF-A0A1W1XPR0-F1
#
_cell.length_a   1.000
_cell.length_b   1.000
_cell.length_c   1.000
_cell.angle_alpha   90.00
_cell.angle_beta   90.00
_cell.angle_gamma   90.00
#
_symmetry.space_group_name_H-M   'P 1'
#
loop_
_entity.id
_entity.type
_entity.pdbx_description
1 polymer ?
#
loop_
_entity_poly.entity_id
_entity_poly.type
_entity_poly.pdbx_seq_one_letter_code
_entity_poly.pdbx_strand_id
1 'polypeptide(L)'
;MDLQYDTMINANTFDSHRLVHYATTKGKEAEIIDSLLRACLSDSLNISDLEVLVSLAGEVGLNKAEVAAILESDAYVDQVFADIEQGQRLNITGVPFFVFNDKYTISGAQSEQVFLNVLSMISKEEREINNFQMASKSKSEGN
;
A
#
# COMPACT_ATOMS: atom_id res chain seq x y z
N MET A 1 -8.91 10.01 15.20
CA MET A 1 -9.83 9.74 14.08
C MET A 1 -11.05 9.08 14.69
N ASP A 2 -12.19 9.75 14.64
CA ASP A 2 -13.45 9.24 15.21
C ASP A 2 -14.20 8.48 14.11
N LEU A 3 -14.38 7.18 14.28
CA LEU A 3 -14.88 6.30 13.23
C LEU A 3 -16.41 6.34 13.16
N GLN A 4 -16.97 6.67 11.99
CA GLN A 4 -18.41 6.85 11.75
C GLN A 4 -18.93 5.77 10.79
N TYR A 5 -19.01 4.52 11.27
CA TYR A 5 -19.41 3.38 10.44
C TYR A 5 -20.86 3.45 9.97
N ASP A 6 -21.75 4.04 10.76
CA ASP A 6 -23.19 4.09 10.47
C ASP A 6 -23.53 5.02 9.29
N THR A 7 -22.68 6.02 9.03
CA THR A 7 -22.88 7.02 7.97
C THR A 7 -21.91 6.84 6.79
N MET A 8 -21.02 5.85 6.86
CA MET A 8 -20.01 5.59 5.85
C MET A 8 -20.65 5.30 4.48
N ILE A 9 -20.19 5.99 3.45
CA ILE A 9 -20.66 5.79 2.07
C ILE A 9 -19.94 4.59 1.46
N ASN A 10 -20.71 3.60 1.00
CA ASN A 10 -20.16 2.49 0.22
C ASN A 10 -19.86 2.97 -1.21
N ALA A 11 -18.61 3.36 -1.44
CA ALA A 11 -18.11 3.94 -2.68
C ALA A 11 -17.21 2.95 -3.43
N ASN A 12 -17.21 3.03 -4.76
CA ASN A 12 -16.19 2.36 -5.56
C ASN A 12 -14.85 3.10 -5.36
N THR A 13 -13.81 2.40 -4.90
CA THR A 13 -12.50 2.97 -4.58
C THR A 13 -11.51 2.94 -5.73
N PHE A 14 -11.91 2.52 -6.93
CA PHE A 14 -10.99 2.35 -8.07
C PHE A 14 -10.24 3.65 -8.40
N ASP A 15 -10.94 4.78 -8.50
CA ASP A 15 -10.33 6.09 -8.74
C ASP A 15 -9.52 6.60 -7.54
N SER A 16 -9.91 6.22 -6.31
CA SER A 16 -9.07 6.46 -5.13
C SER A 16 -7.72 5.74 -5.26
N HIS A 17 -7.69 4.48 -5.72
CA HIS A 17 -6.44 3.75 -5.95
C HIS A 17 -5.60 4.34 -7.08
N ARG A 18 -6.24 4.79 -8.17
CA ARG A 18 -5.54 5.52 -9.24
C ARG A 18 -4.88 6.80 -8.74
N LEU A 19 -5.58 7.55 -7.89
CA LEU A 19 -5.05 8.74 -7.23
C LEU A 19 -3.86 8.40 -6.32
N VAL A 20 -3.91 7.29 -5.59
CA VAL A 20 -2.79 6.81 -4.77
C VAL A 20 -1.55 6.55 -5.63
N HIS A 21 -1.68 5.82 -6.76
CA HIS A 21 -0.54 5.60 -7.66
C HIS A 21 0.05 6.91 -8.19
N TYR A 22 -0.80 7.87 -8.55
CA TYR A 22 -0.32 9.19 -8.96
C TYR A 22 0.46 9.88 -7.83
N ALA A 23 -0.11 9.91 -6.62
CA ALA A 23 0.51 10.54 -5.46
C ALA A 23 1.85 9.90 -5.09
N THR A 24 2.01 8.57 -5.27
CA THR A 24 3.30 7.88 -5.12
C THR A 24 4.37 8.48 -6.03
N THR A 25 4.05 8.80 -7.29
CA THR A 25 5.00 9.45 -8.22
C THR A 25 5.44 10.85 -7.77
N LYS A 26 4.69 11.45 -6.84
CA LYS A 26 4.95 12.79 -6.27
C LYS A 26 5.50 12.73 -4.84
N GLY A 27 5.72 11.53 -4.29
CA GLY A 27 6.16 11.34 -2.91
C GLY A 27 5.10 11.74 -1.88
N LYS A 28 3.81 11.61 -2.22
CA LYS A 28 2.64 12.02 -1.43
C LYS A 28 1.67 10.88 -1.12
N GLU A 29 2.13 9.65 -1.26
CA GLU A 29 1.33 8.44 -1.04
C GLU A 29 0.75 8.37 0.38
N ALA A 30 1.59 8.55 1.40
CA ALA A 30 1.15 8.43 2.79
C ALA A 30 0.09 9.49 3.13
N GLU A 31 0.30 10.73 2.71
CA GLU A 31 -0.64 11.82 2.95
C GLU A 31 -1.98 11.59 2.23
N ILE A 32 -1.97 11.10 0.98
CA ILE A 32 -3.22 10.87 0.27
C ILE A 32 -3.98 9.67 0.82
N ILE A 33 -3.29 8.59 1.23
CA ILE A 33 -3.91 7.43 1.86
C ILE A 33 -4.57 7.85 3.18
N ASP A 34 -3.87 8.62 4.03
CA ASP A 34 -4.44 9.13 5.27
C ASP A 34 -5.67 10.01 5.01
N SER A 35 -5.60 10.89 4.01
CA SER A 35 -6.71 11.76 3.62
C SER A 35 -7.93 10.98 3.13
N LEU A 36 -7.73 9.94 2.32
CA LEU A 36 -8.81 9.07 1.81
C LEU A 36 -9.42 8.22 2.93
N LEU A 37 -8.60 7.67 3.83
CA LEU A 37 -9.07 6.90 4.98
C LEU A 37 -9.90 7.77 5.91
N ARG A 38 -9.46 9.00 6.22
CA ARG A 38 -10.24 9.96 7.02
C ARG A 38 -11.55 10.32 6.33
N ALA A 39 -11.50 10.65 5.04
CA ALA A 39 -12.68 11.01 4.25
C ALA A 39 -13.75 9.91 4.29
N CYS A 40 -13.33 8.66 4.13
CA CYS A 40 -14.23 7.50 4.14
C CYS A 40 -14.71 7.14 5.56
N LEU A 41 -13.79 6.96 6.50
CA LEU A 41 -14.06 6.34 7.79
C LEU A 41 -14.54 7.31 8.88
N SER A 42 -14.28 8.61 8.72
CA SER A 42 -14.66 9.65 9.69
C SER A 42 -15.61 10.66 9.10
N ASP A 43 -15.29 11.22 7.93
CA ASP A 43 -16.02 12.36 7.40
C ASP A 43 -17.22 11.95 6.53
N SER A 44 -17.37 10.65 6.25
CA SER A 44 -18.46 10.09 5.43
C SER A 44 -18.58 10.75 4.05
N LEU A 45 -17.44 11.10 3.45
CA LEU A 45 -17.36 11.66 2.10
C LEU A 45 -17.37 10.54 1.05
N ASN A 46 -17.94 10.85 -0.11
CA ASN A 46 -17.96 9.92 -1.23
C ASN A 46 -16.60 9.92 -1.96
N ILE A 47 -15.74 8.95 -1.66
CA ILE A 47 -14.41 8.82 -2.27
C ILE A 47 -14.42 8.21 -3.69
N SER A 48 -15.59 8.08 -4.32
CA SER A 48 -15.71 7.85 -5.77
C SER A 48 -16.02 9.14 -6.55
N ASP A 49 -16.19 10.27 -5.87
CA ASP A 49 -16.57 11.54 -6.50
C ASP A 49 -15.32 12.31 -6.94
N LEU A 50 -15.33 12.77 -8.20
CA LEU A 50 -14.20 13.48 -8.80
C LEU A 50 -13.83 14.76 -8.03
N GLU A 51 -14.82 15.55 -7.64
CA GLU A 51 -14.59 16.82 -6.94
C GLU A 51 -14.03 16.58 -5.53
N VAL A 52 -14.55 15.56 -4.83
CA VAL A 52 -14.02 15.12 -3.53
C VAL A 52 -12.56 14.70 -3.68
N LEU A 53 -12.24 13.82 -4.62
CA LEU A 53 -10.87 13.33 -4.83
C LEU A 53 -9.90 14.47 -5.19
N VAL A 54 -10.31 15.38 -6.08
CA VAL A 54 -9.51 16.57 -6.45
C VAL A 54 -9.32 17.50 -5.24
N SER A 55 -10.33 17.66 -4.39
CA SER A 55 -10.22 18.48 -3.17
C SER A 55 -9.21 17.89 -2.20
N LEU A 56 -9.34 16.60 -1.86
CA LEU A 56 -8.45 15.88 -0.96
C LEU A 56 -7.01 15.90 -1.48
N ALA A 57 -6.82 15.71 -2.78
CA ALA A 57 -5.50 15.80 -3.41
C ALA A 57 -4.87 17.20 -3.26
N GLY A 58 -5.67 18.25 -3.41
CA GLY A 58 -5.19 19.62 -3.20
C GLY A 58 -4.82 19.93 -1.76
N GLU A 59 -5.52 19.36 -0.77
CA GLU A 59 -5.22 19.52 0.67
C GLU A 59 -3.83 18.97 1.02
N VAL A 60 -3.40 17.90 0.35
CA VAL A 60 -2.07 17.29 0.54
C VAL A 60 -0.99 17.89 -0.37
N GLY A 61 -1.34 18.94 -1.12
CA GLY A 61 -0.42 19.72 -1.95
C GLY A 61 -0.22 19.20 -3.38
N LEU A 62 -1.09 18.32 -3.87
CA LEU A 62 -1.09 17.89 -5.28
C LEU A 62 -1.78 18.94 -6.17
N ASN A 63 -1.37 19.00 -7.44
CA ASN A 63 -1.99 19.89 -8.41
C ASN A 63 -3.40 19.39 -8.78
N LYS A 64 -4.43 20.15 -8.39
CA LYS A 64 -5.84 19.81 -8.64
C LYS A 64 -6.17 19.60 -10.11
N ALA A 65 -5.61 20.40 -11.02
CA ALA A 65 -5.87 20.28 -12.46
C ALA A 65 -5.24 19.03 -13.05
N GLU A 66 -4.03 18.67 -12.62
CA GLU A 66 -3.38 17.42 -13.01
C GLU A 66 -4.15 16.20 -12.51
N VAL A 67 -4.63 16.25 -11.26
CA VAL A 67 -5.45 15.18 -10.67
C VAL A 67 -6.76 15.01 -11.43
N ALA A 68 -7.46 16.10 -11.73
CA ALA A 68 -8.68 16.05 -12.52
C ALA A 68 -8.44 15.40 -13.89
N ALA A 69 -7.39 15.85 -14.61
CA ALA A 69 -7.03 15.29 -15.91
C ALA A 69 -6.67 13.80 -15.85
N ILE A 70 -6.00 13.37 -14.77
CA ILE A 70 -5.70 11.95 -14.53
C ILE A 70 -7.01 11.17 -14.37
N LEU A 71 -7.88 11.60 -13.46
CA LEU A 71 -9.10 10.88 -13.14
C LEU A 71 -10.12 10.85 -14.30
N GLU A 72 -10.10 11.86 -15.17
CA GLU A 72 -10.87 11.91 -16.42
C GLU A 72 -10.27 11.08 -17.58
N SER A 73 -9.06 10.54 -17.41
CA SER A 73 -8.36 9.69 -18.38
C SER A 73 -8.29 8.23 -17.93
N ASP A 74 -7.53 7.39 -18.65
CA ASP A 74 -7.20 6.01 -18.24
C ASP A 74 -5.86 5.90 -17.49
N ALA A 75 -5.24 7.02 -17.10
CA ALA A 75 -3.98 6.99 -16.38
C ALA A 75 -4.09 6.18 -15.08
N TYR A 76 -3.08 5.36 -14.80
CA TYR A 76 -2.99 4.48 -13.62
C TYR A 76 -3.96 3.29 -13.56
N VAL A 77 -4.80 3.08 -14.58
CA VAL A 77 -5.71 1.92 -14.67
C VAL A 77 -4.93 0.61 -14.64
N ASP A 78 -3.89 0.47 -15.45
CA ASP A 78 -3.08 -0.74 -15.55
C ASP A 78 -2.38 -1.07 -14.24
N GLN A 79 -1.93 -0.05 -13.50
CA GLN A 79 -1.26 -0.21 -12.21
C GLN A 79 -2.21 -0.77 -11.15
N VAL A 80 -3.45 -0.26 -11.09
CA VAL A 80 -4.46 -0.80 -10.17
C VAL A 80 -4.79 -2.26 -10.51
N PHE A 81 -4.92 -2.59 -11.80
CA PHE A 81 -5.14 -3.98 -12.22
C PHE A 81 -3.94 -4.89 -11.91
N ALA A 82 -2.71 -4.40 -12.06
CA ALA A 82 -1.51 -5.16 -11.72
C ALA A 82 -1.44 -5.50 -10.23
N ASP A 83 -1.81 -4.54 -9.35
CA ASP A 83 -1.88 -4.77 -7.90
C ASP A 83 -2.97 -5.81 -7.55
N ILE A 84 -4.14 -5.72 -8.19
CA ILE A 84 -5.22 -6.71 -8.02
C ILE A 84 -4.75 -8.10 -8.48
N GLU A 85 -4.12 -8.20 -9.64
CA GLU A 85 -3.62 -9.47 -10.19
C GLU A 85 -2.53 -10.06 -9.29
N GLN A 86 -1.65 -9.22 -8.74
CA GLN A 86 -0.66 -9.65 -7.75
C GLN A 86 -1.33 -10.22 -6.49
N GLY A 87 -2.35 -9.53 -5.96
CA GLY A 87 -3.13 -10.03 -4.83
C GLY A 87 -3.77 -11.39 -5.10
N GLN A 88 -4.33 -11.56 -6.30
CA GLN A 88 -4.92 -12.83 -6.74
C GLN A 88 -3.88 -13.95 -6.86
N ARG A 89 -2.71 -13.68 -7.46
CA ARG A 89 -1.61 -14.66 -7.56
C ARG A 89 -1.13 -15.14 -6.18
N LEU A 90 -1.17 -14.26 -5.19
CA LEU A 90 -0.81 -14.55 -3.80
C LEU A 90 -1.97 -15.14 -2.98
N ASN A 91 -3.14 -15.40 -3.59
CA ASN A 91 -4.36 -15.86 -2.93
C ASN A 91 -4.81 -14.96 -1.76
N ILE A 92 -4.59 -13.65 -1.88
CA ILE A 92 -5.03 -12.67 -0.89
C ILE A 92 -6.54 -12.46 -1.05
N THR A 93 -7.28 -12.71 0.02
CA THR A 93 -8.76 -12.59 0.04
C THR A 93 -9.26 -11.49 0.98
N GLY A 94 -8.35 -10.79 1.67
CA GLY A 94 -8.69 -9.72 2.60
C GLY A 94 -7.51 -8.80 2.89
N VAL A 95 -7.81 -7.56 3.27
CA VAL A 95 -6.84 -6.51 3.61
C VAL A 95 -7.06 -6.01 5.05
N PRO A 96 -6.03 -5.46 5.72
CA PRO A 96 -4.66 -5.29 5.25
C PRO A 96 -3.90 -6.64 5.18
N PHE A 97 -2.95 -6.73 4.26
CA PHE A 97 -2.11 -7.91 4.07
C PHE A 97 -0.67 -7.46 3.79
N PHE A 98 0.29 -8.10 4.42
CA PHE A 98 1.71 -7.74 4.33
C PHE A 98 2.51 -8.95 3.86
N VAL A 99 3.40 -8.74 2.90
CA VAL A 99 4.34 -9.73 2.39
C VAL A 99 5.75 -9.22 2.64
N PHE A 100 6.59 -10.05 3.25
CA PHE A 100 8.00 -9.75 3.51
C PHE A 100 8.87 -10.78 2.79
N ASN A 101 9.82 -10.28 1.98
CA ASN A 101 10.76 -11.08 1.18
C ASN A 101 10.08 -12.19 0.36
N ASP A 102 8.88 -11.93 -0.18
CA ASP A 102 8.05 -12.88 -0.94
C ASP A 102 7.81 -14.24 -0.25
N LYS A 103 7.99 -14.29 1.08
CA LYS A 103 8.06 -15.55 1.84
C LYS A 103 7.22 -15.51 3.10
N TYR A 104 7.31 -14.43 3.87
CA TYR A 104 6.59 -14.28 5.14
C TYR A 104 5.38 -13.40 4.95
N THR A 105 4.22 -13.84 5.43
CA THR A 105 2.96 -13.11 5.27
C THR A 105 2.30 -12.82 6.60
N ILE A 106 1.73 -11.62 6.74
CA ILE A 106 0.87 -11.24 7.86
C ILE A 106 -0.49 -10.84 7.29
N SER A 107 -1.55 -11.53 7.72
CA SER A 107 -2.93 -11.23 7.31
C SER A 107 -3.68 -10.49 8.43
N GLY A 108 -4.33 -9.39 8.06
CA GLY A 108 -5.10 -8.54 8.95
C GLY A 108 -4.26 -7.56 9.77
N ALA A 109 -4.96 -6.71 10.52
CA ALA A 109 -4.35 -5.72 11.42
C ALA A 109 -3.82 -6.42 12.69
N GLN A 110 -2.67 -7.06 12.57
CA GLN A 110 -2.01 -7.74 13.69
C GLN A 110 -1.31 -6.76 14.65
N SER A 111 -0.97 -7.23 15.85
CA SER A 111 -0.25 -6.42 16.83
C SER A 111 1.18 -6.14 16.39
N GLU A 112 1.76 -5.03 16.86
CA GLU A 112 3.17 -4.67 16.64
C GLU A 112 4.13 -5.82 16.95
N GLN A 113 3.86 -6.59 18.01
CA GLN A 113 4.67 -7.74 18.39
C GLN A 113 4.75 -8.81 17.30
N VAL A 114 3.68 -9.03 16.53
CA VAL A 114 3.68 -9.98 15.40
C VAL A 114 4.63 -9.50 14.31
N PHE A 115 4.59 -8.21 13.98
CA PHE A 115 5.52 -7.60 13.02
C PHE A 115 6.97 -7.71 13.49
N LEU A 116 7.26 -7.35 14.75
CA LEU A 116 8.60 -7.45 15.34
C LEU A 116 9.15 -8.89 15.30
N ASN A 117 8.29 -9.88 15.55
CA ASN A 117 8.68 -11.29 15.50
C ASN A 117 9.07 -11.71 14.08
N VAL A 118 8.27 -11.35 13.07
CA VAL A 118 8.56 -11.68 11.66
C VAL A 118 9.86 -11.01 11.21
N LEU A 119 10.05 -9.72 11.52
CA LEU A 119 11.29 -9.00 11.19
C LEU A 119 12.52 -9.62 11.87
N SER A 120 12.39 -10.07 13.13
CA SER A 120 13.46 -10.78 13.84
C SER A 120 13.81 -12.12 13.18
N MET A 121 12.80 -12.88 12.73
CA MET A 121 13.02 -14.12 11.99
C MET A 121 13.77 -13.89 10.68
N ILE A 122 13.34 -12.89 9.90
CA ILE A 122 13.99 -12.50 8.64
C ILE A 122 15.44 -12.09 8.88
N SER A 123 15.69 -11.21 9.86
CA SER A 123 17.05 -10.75 10.18
C SER A 123 17.97 -11.90 10.61
N LYS A 124 17.43 -12.90 11.33
CA LYS A 124 18.19 -14.09 11.72
C LYS A 124 18.53 -14.95 10.50
N GLU A 125 17.56 -15.23 9.63
CA GLU A 125 17.77 -16.03 8.43
C GLU A 125 18.80 -15.39 7.49
N GLU A 126 18.71 -14.08 7.26
CA GLU A 126 19.67 -13.36 6.41
C GLU A 126 21.11 -13.44 6.95
N ARG A 127 21.29 -13.35 8.28
CA ARG A 127 22.62 -13.54 8.91
C ARG A 127 23.15 -14.95 8.72
N GLU A 128 22.30 -15.96 8.84
CA GLU A 128 22.68 -17.36 8.66
C GLU A 128 23.10 -17.64 7.21
N ILE A 129 22.33 -17.13 6.22
CA ILE A 129 22.67 -17.22 4.79
C ILE A 129 24.00 -16.53 4.50
N ASN A 130 24.20 -15.31 4.99
CA ASN A 130 25.44 -14.56 4.80
C ASN A 130 26.65 -15.29 5.39
N ASN A 131 26.52 -15.82 6.61
CA ASN A 131 27.59 -16.61 7.25
C ASN A 131 27.91 -17.88 6.46
N PHE A 132 26.91 -18.57 5.91
CA PHE A 132 27.11 -19.76 5.09
C PHE A 132 27.86 -19.43 3.78
N GLN A 133 27.48 -18.35 3.10
CA GLN A 133 28.16 -17.90 1.87
C GLN A 133 29.62 -17.48 2.13
N MET A 134 29.89 -16.83 3.26
CA MET A 134 31.26 -16.49 3.65
C MET A 134 32.11 -17.74 3.92
N ALA A 135 31.54 -18.75 4.60
CA ALA A 135 32.23 -19.99 4.92
C ALA A 135 32.47 -20.90 3.70
N SER A 136 31.64 -20.83 2.66
CA SER A 136 31.85 -21.58 1.42
C SER A 136 32.92 -20.94 0.54
N LYS A 137 32.97 -19.60 0.47
CA LYS A 137 33.97 -18.85 -0.31
C LYS A 137 35.39 -19.00 0.23
N SER A 138 35.57 -19.05 1.55
CA SER A 138 36.88 -19.27 2.17
C SER A 138 37.45 -20.68 1.93
N LYS A 139 36.59 -21.68 1.68
CA LYS A 139 37.02 -23.05 1.32
C LYS A 139 37.38 -23.19 -0.16
N SER A 140 36.85 -22.35 -1.05
CA SER A 140 37.16 -22.41 -2.49
C SER A 140 38.46 -21.68 -2.87
N GLU A 141 38.90 -20.69 -2.08
CA GLU A 141 40.13 -19.92 -2.34
C GLU A 141 41.41 -20.56 -1.76
N GLY A 142 41.27 -21.70 -1.05
CA GLY A 142 42.37 -22.38 -0.37
C GLY A 142 42.90 -23.64 -1.07
N ASN A 143 42.56 -23.89 -2.34
CA ASN A 143 42.99 -25.08 -3.09
C ASN A 143 43.62 -24.72 -4.44
#